data_AF-A0A496PU82-F1
#
_entry.id   AF-A0A496PU82-F1
#
_cell.length_a   1.000
_cell.length_b   1.000
_cell.length_c   1.000
_cell.angle_alpha   90.00
_cell.angle_beta   90.00
_cell.angle_gamma   90.00
#
_symmetry.space_group_name_H-M   'P 1'
#
loop_
_entity.id
_entity.type
_entity.pdbx_description
1 polymer ?
#
loop_
_entity_poly.entity_id
_entity_poly.type
_entity_poly.pdbx_seq_one_letter_code
_entity_poly.pdbx_strand_id
1 'polypeptide(L)'
;MTHFMERRPIDWVDPLIDTGKPKVRWVFSASACRPFGLVRLSPDTDPVGVWGSGYRYFSRTIHCFSHIHAWQLSGVPVMPVTG
;
A
#
# COMPACT_ATOMS: atom_id res chain seq x y z
N MET A 1 36.71 -3.95 -12.19
CA MET A 1 36.14 -5.01 -11.33
C MET A 1 34.72 -4.62 -10.97
N THR A 2 33.72 -5.15 -11.68
CA THR A 2 32.31 -4.98 -11.32
C THR A 2 31.99 -5.92 -10.17
N HIS A 3 31.77 -5.39 -8.97
CA HIS A 3 31.22 -6.18 -7.86
C HIS A 3 29.77 -6.51 -8.21
N PHE A 4 29.45 -7.78 -8.47
CA PHE A 4 28.07 -8.23 -8.51
C PHE A 4 27.57 -8.25 -7.06
N MET A 5 26.76 -7.27 -6.70
CA MET A 5 26.05 -7.26 -5.42
C MET A 5 25.07 -8.44 -5.40
N GLU A 6 25.28 -9.36 -4.46
CA GLU A 6 24.36 -10.46 -4.21
C GLU A 6 23.01 -9.89 -3.71
N ARG A 7 21.89 -10.30 -4.34
CA ARG A 7 20.57 -9.82 -3.92
C ARG A 7 20.19 -10.44 -2.58
N ARG A 8 19.73 -9.61 -1.66
CA ARG A 8 19.11 -10.05 -0.40
C ARG A 8 17.66 -10.45 -0.67
N PRO A 9 17.04 -11.27 0.19
CA PRO A 9 15.64 -11.66 0.03
C PRO A 9 14.66 -10.48 -0.14
N ILE A 10 14.91 -9.36 0.55
CA ILE A 10 14.07 -8.15 0.44
C ILE A 10 14.10 -7.51 -0.95
N ASP A 11 15.19 -7.70 -1.71
CA ASP A 11 15.36 -7.12 -3.04
C ASP A 11 14.53 -7.85 -4.11
N TRP A 12 13.82 -8.91 -3.73
CA TRP A 12 12.87 -9.66 -4.54
C TRP A 12 11.40 -9.33 -4.23
N VAL A 13 11.13 -8.58 -3.17
CA VAL A 13 9.77 -8.25 -2.75
C VAL A 13 9.26 -7.08 -3.59
N ASP A 14 8.14 -7.27 -4.28
CA ASP A 14 7.42 -6.21 -4.98
C ASP A 14 6.04 -5.97 -4.30
N PRO A 15 5.89 -4.89 -3.52
CA PRO A 15 4.63 -4.54 -2.85
C PRO A 15 3.48 -4.18 -3.80
N LEU A 16 3.75 -3.97 -5.09
CA LEU A 16 2.76 -3.56 -6.08
C LEU A 16 2.07 -4.76 -6.75
N ILE A 17 2.62 -5.97 -6.58
CA ILE A 17 1.96 -7.19 -7.04
C ILE A 17 0.54 -7.26 -6.46
N ASP A 18 -0.41 -7.61 -7.33
CA ASP A 18 -1.83 -7.73 -7.02
C ASP A 18 -2.63 -6.44 -6.78
N THR A 19 -2.00 -5.27 -6.86
CA THR A 19 -2.67 -3.97 -6.61
C THR A 19 -3.44 -3.41 -7.83
N GLY A 20 -3.32 -4.02 -9.01
CA GLY A 20 -3.97 -3.58 -10.26
C GLY A 20 -5.29 -4.30 -10.60
N LYS A 21 -5.77 -5.23 -9.77
CA LYS A 21 -6.98 -6.01 -10.06
C LYS A 21 -8.25 -5.15 -10.09
N PRO A 22 -9.28 -5.53 -10.90
CA PRO A 22 -10.56 -4.82 -10.93
C PRO A 22 -11.28 -4.73 -9.56
N LYS A 23 -11.04 -5.71 -8.67
CA LYS A 23 -11.60 -5.76 -7.31
C LYS A 23 -10.49 -5.88 -6.27
N VAL A 24 -9.71 -4.81 -6.11
CA VAL A 24 -8.72 -4.72 -5.02
C VAL A 24 -9.42 -4.42 -3.69
N ARG A 25 -8.71 -4.64 -2.59
CA ARG A 25 -9.09 -4.24 -1.22
C ARG A 25 -7.87 -3.68 -0.49
N TRP A 26 -8.11 -2.98 0.60
CA TRP A 26 -7.12 -2.48 1.56
C TRP A 26 -5.99 -3.47 1.90
N VAL A 27 -6.32 -4.77 2.00
CA VAL A 27 -5.40 -5.82 2.44
C VAL A 27 -4.34 -6.17 1.39
N PHE A 28 -4.59 -5.91 0.11
CA PHE A 28 -3.71 -6.30 -0.99
C PHE A 28 -2.51 -5.37 -1.17
N SER A 29 -2.52 -4.19 -0.57
CA SER A 29 -1.37 -3.29 -0.55
C SER A 29 -0.77 -3.27 0.84
N ALA A 30 0.54 -3.54 0.93
CA ALA A 30 1.32 -3.45 2.16
C ALA A 30 2.64 -2.76 1.84
N SER A 31 2.68 -1.42 1.93
CA SER A 31 3.88 -0.67 1.52
C SER A 31 4.94 -0.63 2.63
N ALA A 32 4.71 0.14 3.69
CA ALA A 32 5.63 0.31 4.79
C ALA A 32 5.06 -0.31 6.07
N CYS A 33 5.48 -1.54 6.36
CA CYS A 33 5.11 -2.26 7.57
C CYS A 33 6.23 -3.21 8.04
N ARG A 34 6.15 -3.59 9.32
CA ARG A 34 6.98 -4.67 9.88
C ARG A 34 6.21 -5.99 9.80
N PRO A 35 6.88 -7.16 9.72
CA PRO A 35 6.21 -8.44 9.87
C PRO A 35 5.37 -8.46 11.15
N PHE A 36 4.07 -8.79 11.03
CA PHE A 36 3.10 -8.80 12.13
C PHE A 36 2.93 -7.46 12.87
N GLY A 37 3.30 -6.34 12.24
CA GLY A 37 3.11 -5.00 12.78
C GLY A 37 1.65 -4.55 12.72
N LEU A 38 1.22 -3.79 13.72
CA LEU A 38 -0.11 -3.15 13.75
C LEU A 38 -0.25 -2.09 12.66
N VAL A 39 0.81 -1.34 12.40
CA VAL A 39 0.83 -0.22 11.45
C VAL A 39 1.25 -0.72 10.07
N ARG A 40 0.42 -0.37 9.09
CA ARG A 40 0.70 -0.50 7.67
C ARG A 40 0.42 0.85 7.01
N LEU A 41 1.48 1.64 6.86
CA LEU A 41 1.36 2.92 6.18
C LEU A 41 1.28 2.65 4.68
N SER A 42 0.15 2.99 4.06
CA SER A 42 -0.06 2.82 2.62
C SER A 42 -0.86 3.99 2.03
N PRO A 43 -0.60 4.35 0.76
CA PRO A 43 -1.42 5.32 0.04
C PRO A 43 -2.81 4.76 -0.25
N ASP A 44 -3.85 5.58 -0.09
CA ASP A 44 -5.21 5.26 -0.50
C ASP A 44 -5.58 6.09 -1.73
N THR A 45 -5.96 5.39 -2.79
CA THR A 45 -6.44 5.97 -4.05
C THR A 45 -7.95 5.95 -4.17
N ASP A 46 -8.61 5.17 -3.31
CA ASP A 46 -10.06 5.13 -3.17
C ASP A 46 -10.38 4.79 -1.70
N PRO A 47 -10.53 5.81 -0.83
CA PRO A 47 -10.63 5.63 0.62
C PRO A 47 -12.04 5.25 1.10
N VAL A 48 -12.97 4.93 0.20
CA VAL A 48 -14.38 4.65 0.55
C VAL A 48 -14.82 3.29 0.00
N GLY A 49 -15.53 2.52 0.82
CA GLY A 49 -16.13 1.24 0.43
C GLY A 49 -15.27 0.02 0.73
N VAL A 50 -15.83 -1.18 0.59
CA VAL A 50 -15.14 -2.44 0.99
C VAL A 50 -14.37 -3.06 -0.18
N TRP A 51 -14.82 -2.80 -1.40
CA TRP A 51 -14.29 -3.36 -2.64
C TRP A 51 -13.89 -2.24 -3.57
N GLY A 52 -12.77 -2.42 -4.27
CA GLY A 52 -12.20 -1.37 -5.10
C GLY A 52 -11.58 -0.24 -4.27
N SER A 53 -11.32 -0.48 -2.99
CA SER A 53 -10.82 0.53 -2.05
C SER A 53 -9.38 0.28 -1.60
N GLY A 54 -8.76 1.30 -1.01
CA GLY A 54 -7.34 1.34 -0.67
C GLY A 54 -6.49 1.77 -1.86
N TYR A 55 -5.39 1.07 -2.09
CA TYR A 55 -4.47 1.37 -3.20
C TYR A 55 -4.83 0.59 -4.48
N ARG A 56 -4.99 1.31 -5.59
CA ARG A 56 -5.19 0.77 -6.94
C ARG A 56 -4.06 1.24 -7.85
N TYR A 57 -3.32 0.30 -8.40
CA TYR A 57 -2.15 0.57 -9.26
C TYR A 57 -2.44 1.52 -10.43
N PHE A 58 -3.62 1.38 -11.05
CA PHE A 58 -4.03 2.18 -12.20
C PHE A 58 -4.70 3.51 -11.82
N SER A 59 -4.93 3.77 -10.53
CA SER A 59 -5.43 5.08 -10.11
C SER A 59 -4.34 6.14 -10.25
N ARG A 60 -4.75 7.34 -10.64
CA ARG A 60 -3.83 8.47 -10.89
C ARG A 60 -3.77 9.46 -9.74
N THR A 61 -4.56 9.22 -8.68
CA THR A 61 -4.73 10.15 -7.58
C THR A 61 -4.60 9.41 -6.25
N ILE A 62 -3.80 9.98 -5.36
CA ILE A 62 -3.72 9.56 -3.95
C ILE A 62 -4.54 10.57 -3.16
N HIS A 63 -5.48 10.08 -2.35
CA HIS A 63 -6.34 10.91 -1.51
C HIS A 63 -5.76 11.13 -0.12
N CYS A 64 -5.08 10.12 0.43
CA CYS A 64 -4.45 10.17 1.74
C CYS A 64 -3.50 8.98 1.93
N PHE A 65 -2.84 8.95 3.09
CA PHE A 65 -2.10 7.81 3.59
C PHE A 65 -2.75 7.33 4.89
N SER A 66 -3.23 6.09 4.91
CA SER A 66 -3.82 5.48 6.09
C SER A 66 -2.81 4.59 6.82
N HIS A 67 -2.95 4.46 8.13
CA HIS A 67 -2.01 3.74 9.00
C HIS A 67 -2.45 2.32 9.34
N ILE A 68 -3.74 2.03 9.16
CA ILE A 68 -4.35 0.73 9.47
C ILE A 68 -5.08 0.25 8.23
N HIS A 69 -4.87 -1.01 7.86
CA HIS A 69 -5.63 -1.72 6.82
C HIS A 69 -5.83 -3.18 7.25
N ALA A 70 -7.08 -3.61 7.32
CA ALA A 70 -7.50 -4.97 7.60
C ALA A 70 -8.68 -5.34 6.67
N TRP A 71 -9.22 -6.55 6.84
CA TRP A 71 -10.23 -7.12 5.93
C TRP A 71 -11.45 -6.22 5.69
N GLN A 72 -11.92 -5.52 6.72
CA GLN A 72 -13.08 -4.61 6.69
C GLN A 72 -12.80 -3.25 7.34
N LEU A 73 -11.53 -2.91 7.59
CA LEU A 73 -11.16 -1.71 8.34
C LEU A 73 -9.99 -1.01 7.64
N SER A 74 -10.10 0.29 7.45
CA SER A 74 -8.97 1.17 7.17
C SER A 74 -9.11 2.43 8.01
N GLY A 75 -8.00 3.12 8.30
CA GLY A 75 -8.12 4.33 9.10
C GLY A 75 -6.84 5.07 9.47
N VAL A 76 -7.09 6.16 10.18
CA VAL A 76 -6.14 7.26 10.45
C VAL A 76 -5.56 7.83 9.15
N PRO A 77 -6.40 8.42 8.28
CA PRO A 77 -5.95 9.01 7.04
C PRO A 77 -5.25 10.35 7.29
N VAL A 78 -4.10 10.55 6.65
CA VAL A 78 -3.36 11.82 6.67
C VAL A 78 -3.05 12.23 5.24
N MET A 79 -3.32 13.49 4.89
CA MET A 79 -2.95 14.08 3.61
C MET A 79 -2.15 15.38 3.85
N PRO A 80 -0.85 15.42 3.54
CA PRO A 80 -0.09 16.67 3.65
C PRO A 80 -0.52 17.65 2.54
N VAL A 81 -0.73 18.92 2.92
CA VAL A 81 -1.10 20.02 2.02
C VAL A 81 -0.39 21.30 2.45
N THR A 82 -0.15 22.23 1.52
CA THR A 82 0.47 23.55 1.83
C THR A 82 -0.53 24.67 2.10
N GLY A 83 -1.82 24.45 1.82
CA GLY A 83 -2.84 25.51 1.77
C GLY A 83 -2.81 26.30 0.47
#